data_AF-E3LHY9-F1
#
_entry.id   AF-E3LHY9-F1
#
_cell.length_a   1.000
_cell.length_b   1.000
_cell.length_c   1.000
_cell.angle_alpha   90.00
_cell.angle_beta   90.00
_cell.angle_gamma   90.00
#
_symmetry.space_group_name_H-M   'P 1'
#
loop_
_entity.id
_entity.type
_entity.pdbx_description
1 polymer ?
#
loop_
_entity_poly.entity_id
_entity_poly.type
_entity_poly.pdbx_seq_one_letter_code
_entity_poly.pdbx_strand_id
1 'polypeptide(L)'
;MELHLSPQLPSFATLLFTIAGIVNSLTNSIVIYLILWKSLSMKSFRYYLLYFQLTTVVVDFYLNFLMKPIPIYPVIGCYTTGILYNVFGVSSHIQMMILIVLIGFQDVAIYIIFLRKHQTIATIGQRRKIRKLYYWGSIGFDHLYVFVAALFFHLGKISKEQQAEYIRIVKFTRSPTNALRLFKP
;
A
#
# COMPACT_ATOMS: atom_id res chain seq x y z
N MET A 1 3.62 -26.45 11.67
CA MET A 1 3.40 -25.93 10.31
C MET A 1 4.76 -25.55 9.73
N GLU A 2 5.28 -26.37 8.83
CA GLU A 2 6.52 -26.06 8.12
C GLU A 2 6.24 -25.00 7.06
N LEU A 3 6.99 -23.91 7.10
CA LEU A 3 6.90 -22.81 6.13
C LEU A 3 7.70 -23.26 4.89
N HIS A 4 7.15 -24.19 4.11
CA HIS A 4 7.71 -24.55 2.81
C HIS A 4 7.39 -23.42 1.83
N LEU A 5 8.19 -22.36 1.83
CA LEU A 5 8.18 -21.42 0.70
C LEU A 5 8.64 -22.21 -0.51
N SER A 6 7.75 -22.39 -1.49
CA SER A 6 8.14 -22.99 -2.74
C SER A 6 9.27 -22.14 -3.35
N PRO A 7 10.41 -22.74 -3.73
CA PRO A 7 11.56 -21.98 -4.23
C PRO A 7 11.25 -21.20 -5.52
N GLN A 8 10.15 -21.51 -6.18
CA GLN A 8 9.65 -20.85 -7.38
C GLN A 8 8.78 -19.61 -7.10
N LEU A 9 8.23 -19.46 -5.88
CA LEU A 9 7.34 -18.34 -5.54
C LEU A 9 8.02 -16.97 -5.71
N PRO A 10 9.28 -16.76 -5.26
CA PRO A 10 9.90 -15.44 -5.34
C PRO A 10 10.22 -15.02 -6.77
N SER A 11 10.68 -15.95 -7.61
CA SER A 11 10.99 -15.69 -9.01
C SER A 11 9.72 -15.41 -9.81
N PHE A 12 8.67 -16.21 -9.58
CA PHE A 12 7.36 -16.01 -10.21
C PHE A 12 6.73 -14.67 -9.79
N ALA A 13 6.74 -14.34 -8.49
CA ALA A 13 6.23 -13.06 -7.99
C ALA A 13 6.99 -11.88 -8.59
N THR A 14 8.32 -11.97 -8.68
CA THR A 14 9.16 -10.91 -9.27
C THR A 14 8.85 -10.70 -10.75
N LEU A 15 8.59 -11.78 -11.50
CA LEU A 15 8.17 -11.72 -12.90
C LEU A 15 6.81 -11.02 -13.02
N LEU A 16 5.83 -11.41 -12.20
CA LEU A 16 4.51 -10.79 -12.18
C LEU A 16 4.58 -9.29 -11.88
N PHE A 17 5.37 -8.86 -10.89
CA PHE A 17 5.58 -7.44 -10.59
C PHE A 17 6.19 -6.67 -11.77
N THR A 18 7.12 -7.28 -12.50
CA THR A 18 7.72 -6.65 -13.69
C THR A 18 6.67 -6.48 -14.80
N ILE A 19 5.87 -7.51 -15.06
CA ILE A 19 4.79 -7.45 -16.07
C ILE A 19 3.76 -6.40 -15.66
N ALA A 20 3.29 -6.46 -14.41
CA ALA A 20 2.35 -5.48 -13.85
C ALA A 20 2.88 -4.05 -13.93
N GLY A 21 4.18 -3.84 -13.63
CA GLY A 21 4.82 -2.53 -13.73
C GLY A 21 4.81 -1.97 -15.16
N ILE A 22 5.05 -2.81 -16.17
CA ILE A 22 5.01 -2.41 -17.58
C ILE A 22 3.57 -2.04 -17.98
N VAL A 23 2.61 -2.92 -17.66
CA VAL A 23 1.19 -2.70 -17.98
C VAL A 23 0.68 -1.43 -17.29
N ASN A 24 0.92 -1.26 -15.99
CA ASN A 24 0.49 -0.08 -15.24
C ASN A 24 1.10 1.19 -15.81
N SER A 25 2.38 1.18 -16.18
CA SER A 25 3.05 2.34 -16.81
C SER A 25 2.37 2.75 -18.12
N LEU A 26 2.04 1.77 -18.98
CA LEU A 26 1.37 2.02 -20.26
C LEU A 26 -0.04 2.55 -20.05
N THR A 27 -0.84 1.85 -19.24
CA THR A 27 -2.24 2.22 -18.98
C THR A 27 -2.32 3.59 -18.30
N ASN A 28 -1.48 3.85 -17.28
CA ASN A 28 -1.47 5.14 -16.61
C ASN A 28 -1.07 6.29 -17.55
N SER A 29 -0.13 6.07 -18.47
CA SER A 29 0.24 7.07 -19.48
C SER A 29 -0.92 7.38 -20.43
N ILE A 30 -1.66 6.36 -20.87
CA ILE A 30 -2.86 6.53 -21.69
C ILE A 30 -3.92 7.32 -20.93
N VAL A 31 -4.18 6.99 -19.65
CA VAL A 31 -5.17 7.70 -18.84
C VAL A 31 -4.79 9.16 -18.63
N ILE A 32 -3.52 9.47 -18.34
CA ILE A 32 -3.03 10.85 -18.22
C ILE A 32 -3.25 11.62 -19.53
N TYR A 33 -2.90 11.01 -20.67
CA TYR A 33 -3.12 11.60 -21.98
C TYR A 33 -4.61 11.91 -22.23
N LEU A 34 -5.49 10.95 -21.94
CA LEU A 34 -6.94 11.13 -22.10
C LEU A 34 -7.48 12.26 -21.20
N ILE A 35 -7.01 12.35 -19.95
CA ILE A 35 -7.42 13.41 -19.01
C ILE A 35 -7.00 14.79 -19.51
N LEU A 36 -5.75 14.94 -19.96
CA LEU A 36 -5.20 16.23 -20.35
C LEU A 36 -5.74 16.73 -21.69
N TRP A 37 -5.80 15.87 -22.72
CA TRP A 37 -6.14 16.29 -24.09
C TRP A 37 -7.58 15.97 -24.51
N LYS A 38 -8.17 14.88 -24.02
CA LYS A 38 -9.50 14.45 -24.47
C LYS A 38 -10.63 14.86 -23.51
N SER A 39 -10.33 15.19 -22.26
CA SER A 39 -11.31 15.50 -21.21
C SER A 39 -11.64 16.99 -21.05
N LEU A 40 -11.58 17.78 -22.12
CA LEU A 40 -11.87 19.23 -22.08
C LEU A 40 -13.29 19.55 -21.58
N SER A 41 -14.24 18.64 -21.82
CA SER A 41 -15.64 18.74 -21.36
C SER A 41 -15.79 18.76 -19.83
N MET A 42 -14.87 18.12 -19.08
CA MET A 42 -15.01 17.91 -17.64
C MET A 42 -14.58 19.10 -16.76
N LYS A 43 -14.34 20.29 -17.35
CA LYS A 43 -13.99 21.55 -16.64
C LYS A 43 -12.98 21.29 -15.51
N SER A 44 -13.23 21.77 -14.28
CA SER A 44 -12.33 21.61 -13.14
C SER A 44 -12.26 20.16 -12.60
N PHE A 45 -13.22 19.28 -12.92
CA PHE A 45 -13.23 17.90 -12.42
C PHE A 45 -12.03 17.08 -12.91
N ARG A 46 -11.53 17.39 -14.12
CA ARG A 46 -10.36 16.74 -14.71
C ARG A 46 -9.10 16.85 -13.85
N TYR A 47 -8.94 17.93 -13.08
CA TYR A 47 -7.76 18.12 -12.24
C TYR A 47 -7.77 17.23 -10.99
N TYR A 48 -8.97 16.91 -10.47
CA TYR A 48 -9.11 15.93 -9.38
C TYR A 48 -8.80 14.51 -9.87
N LEU A 49 -9.26 14.18 -11.09
CA LEU A 49 -8.89 12.92 -11.74
C LEU A 49 -7.39 12.84 -12.04
N LEU A 50 -6.79 13.95 -12.49
CA LEU A 50 -5.35 14.01 -12.73
C LEU A 50 -4.56 13.80 -11.43
N TYR A 51 -4.97 14.43 -10.33
CA TYR A 51 -4.35 14.24 -9.02
C TYR A 51 -4.36 12.77 -8.58
N PHE A 52 -5.52 12.12 -8.65
CA PHE A 52 -5.63 10.68 -8.40
C PHE A 52 -4.72 9.87 -9.32
N GLN A 53 -4.75 10.15 -10.62
CA GLN A 53 -3.95 9.42 -11.59
C GLN A 53 -2.43 9.55 -11.32
N LEU A 54 -1.97 10.73 -10.90
CA LEU A 54 -0.59 10.95 -10.49
C LEU A 54 -0.25 10.16 -9.22
N THR A 55 -1.13 10.14 -8.21
CA THR A 55 -0.91 9.33 -7.00
C THR A 55 -0.85 7.83 -7.31
N THR A 56 -1.70 7.35 -8.23
CA THR A 56 -1.69 5.96 -8.71
C THR A 56 -0.39 5.60 -9.39
N VAL A 57 0.14 6.47 -10.27
CA VAL A 57 1.46 6.25 -10.91
C VAL A 57 2.56 6.10 -9.87
N VAL A 58 2.57 6.93 -8.83
CA VAL A 58 3.58 6.86 -7.77
C VAL A 58 3.46 5.55 -6.99
N VAL A 59 2.25 5.16 -6.59
CA VAL A 59 2.00 3.88 -5.87
C VAL A 59 2.39 2.68 -6.72
N ASP A 60 1.99 2.66 -7.99
CA ASP A 60 2.30 1.57 -8.92
C ASP A 60 3.80 1.42 -9.15
N PHE A 61 4.49 2.54 -9.37
CA PHE A 61 5.94 2.54 -9.54
C PHE A 61 6.63 2.04 -8.26
N TYR A 62 6.13 2.49 -7.11
CA TYR A 62 6.65 2.08 -5.82
C TYR A 62 6.50 0.56 -5.59
N LEU A 63 5.30 0.00 -5.80
CA LEU A 63 5.03 -1.42 -5.61
C LEU A 63 5.75 -2.31 -6.61
N ASN A 64 5.69 -1.97 -7.90
CA ASN A 64 6.16 -2.83 -8.97
C ASN A 64 7.67 -2.80 -9.17
N PHE A 65 8.38 -1.75 -8.72
CA PHE A 65 9.83 -1.62 -8.92
C PHE A 65 10.60 -1.43 -7.61
N LEU A 66 10.16 -0.51 -6.74
CA LEU A 66 10.93 -0.12 -5.55
C LEU A 66 10.80 -1.14 -4.42
N MET A 67 9.59 -1.58 -4.10
CA MET A 67 9.31 -2.44 -2.95
C MET A 67 9.26 -3.94 -3.31
N LYS A 68 8.54 -4.31 -4.38
CA LYS A 68 8.23 -5.71 -4.77
C LYS A 68 7.98 -6.62 -3.56
N PRO A 69 6.85 -6.47 -2.86
CA PRO A 69 6.57 -7.25 -1.66
C PRO A 69 6.20 -8.70 -2.00
N ILE A 70 6.89 -9.65 -1.38
CA ILE A 70 6.61 -11.08 -1.49
C ILE A 70 5.92 -11.55 -0.21
N PRO A 71 4.65 -12.00 -0.30
CA PRO A 71 3.91 -12.48 0.86
C PRO A 71 4.50 -13.77 1.42
N ILE A 72 4.47 -13.91 2.75
CA ILE A 72 5.00 -15.07 3.48
C ILE A 72 3.82 -15.94 3.92
N TYR A 73 3.34 -16.83 3.07
CA TYR A 73 2.24 -17.71 3.44
C TYR A 73 2.66 -18.78 4.47
N PRO A 74 1.85 -19.06 5.51
CA PRO A 74 0.49 -18.56 5.79
C PRO A 74 0.45 -17.38 6.79
N VAL A 75 1.59 -16.74 7.08
CA VAL A 75 1.67 -15.64 8.04
C VAL A 75 1.24 -14.34 7.36
N ILE A 76 0.52 -13.48 8.08
CA ILE A 76 0.27 -12.11 7.59
C ILE A 76 1.59 -11.34 7.66
N GLY A 77 2.31 -11.32 6.56
CA GLY A 77 3.61 -10.67 6.45
C GLY A 77 4.16 -10.76 5.04
N CYS A 78 5.14 -9.91 4.75
CA CYS A 78 5.88 -9.93 3.50
C CYS A 78 7.33 -9.54 3.73
N TYR A 79 8.21 -9.98 2.84
CA TYR A 79 9.55 -9.41 2.69
C TYR A 79 9.64 -8.69 1.34
N THR A 80 10.63 -7.82 1.17
CA THR A 80 10.74 -6.94 -0.01
C THR A 80 11.94 -7.35 -0.86
N THR A 81 11.79 -7.39 -2.18
CA THR A 81 12.87 -7.73 -3.13
C THR A 81 13.07 -6.68 -4.22
N GLY A 82 12.49 -5.49 -4.06
CA GLY A 82 12.65 -4.40 -5.01
C GLY A 82 13.98 -3.65 -4.89
N ILE A 83 14.12 -2.57 -5.65
CA ILE A 83 15.33 -1.73 -5.72
C ILE A 83 15.70 -1.19 -4.33
N LEU A 84 14.74 -0.78 -3.51
CA LEU A 84 15.01 -0.21 -2.18
C LEU A 84 15.70 -1.20 -1.24
N TYR A 85 15.35 -2.48 -1.35
CA TYR A 85 15.99 -3.52 -0.55
C TYR A 85 17.36 -3.88 -1.11
N ASN A 86 17.45 -4.20 -2.41
CA ASN A 86 18.67 -4.75 -3.00
C ASN A 86 19.80 -3.71 -3.18
N VAL A 87 19.46 -2.47 -3.51
CA VAL A 87 20.45 -1.42 -3.81
C VAL A 87 20.74 -0.57 -2.58
N PHE A 88 19.71 -0.22 -1.81
CA PHE A 88 19.82 0.74 -0.70
C PHE A 88 19.75 0.08 0.68
N GLY A 89 19.47 -1.22 0.78
CA GLY A 89 19.39 -1.94 2.06
C GLY A 89 18.26 -1.45 2.97
N VAL A 90 17.23 -0.79 2.43
CA VAL A 90 16.13 -0.25 3.23
C VAL A 90 15.31 -1.40 3.80
N SER A 91 15.09 -1.41 5.12
CA SER A 91 14.32 -2.46 5.78
C SER A 91 12.87 -2.55 5.28
N SER A 92 12.31 -3.75 5.18
CA SER A 92 10.93 -3.97 4.74
C SER A 92 9.89 -3.25 5.60
N HIS A 93 10.18 -3.03 6.88
CA HIS A 93 9.30 -2.27 7.79
C HIS A 93 9.18 -0.80 7.35
N ILE A 94 10.31 -0.14 7.04
CA ILE A 94 10.28 1.24 6.54
C ILE A 94 9.61 1.30 5.16
N GLN A 95 9.85 0.32 4.30
CA GLN A 95 9.18 0.26 3.00
C GLN A 95 7.65 0.12 3.14
N MET A 96 7.19 -0.72 4.07
CA MET A 96 5.75 -0.85 4.36
C MET A 96 5.16 0.46 4.93
N MET A 97 5.88 1.16 5.80
CA MET A 97 5.44 2.47 6.30
C MET A 97 5.26 3.48 5.16
N ILE A 98 6.21 3.52 4.21
CA ILE A 98 6.10 4.36 3.00
C ILE A 98 4.86 3.94 2.18
N LEU A 99 4.65 2.64 1.99
CA LEU A 99 3.50 2.13 1.25
C LEU A 99 2.16 2.57 1.87
N ILE A 100 2.03 2.47 3.20
CA ILE A 100 0.83 2.91 3.94
C ILE A 100 0.53 4.39 3.66
N VAL A 101 1.56 5.24 3.68
CA VAL A 101 1.40 6.66 3.38
C VAL A 101 0.99 6.88 1.92
N LEU A 102 1.63 6.21 0.97
CA LEU A 102 1.35 6.36 -0.46
C LEU A 102 -0.06 5.90 -0.84
N ILE A 103 -0.47 4.71 -0.39
CA ILE A 103 -1.84 4.20 -0.60
C ILE A 103 -2.85 5.07 0.14
N GLY A 104 -2.51 5.56 1.34
CA GLY A 104 -3.35 6.50 2.07
C GLY A 104 -3.62 7.78 1.28
N PHE A 105 -2.59 8.41 0.70
CA PHE A 105 -2.80 9.58 -0.16
C PHE A 105 -3.62 9.26 -1.43
N GLN A 106 -3.42 8.08 -2.02
CA GLN A 106 -4.22 7.63 -3.16
C GLN A 106 -5.70 7.44 -2.78
N ASP A 107 -5.98 6.87 -1.61
CA ASP A 107 -7.33 6.72 -1.06
C ASP A 107 -8.00 8.09 -0.84
N VAL A 108 -7.27 9.06 -0.26
CA VAL A 108 -7.79 10.43 -0.13
C VAL A 108 -8.07 11.07 -1.49
N ALA A 109 -7.23 10.83 -2.50
CA ALA A 109 -7.48 11.32 -3.85
C ALA A 109 -8.78 10.73 -4.45
N ILE A 110 -9.04 9.44 -4.25
CA ILE A 110 -10.29 8.77 -4.63
C ILE A 110 -11.48 9.41 -3.91
N TYR A 111 -11.37 9.60 -2.59
CA TYR A 111 -12.40 10.22 -1.77
C TYR A 111 -12.76 11.63 -2.29
N ILE A 112 -11.76 12.47 -2.59
CA ILE A 112 -11.97 13.81 -3.13
C ILE A 112 -12.73 13.76 -4.47
N ILE A 113 -12.44 12.78 -5.34
CA ILE A 113 -13.16 12.60 -6.62
C ILE A 113 -14.64 12.29 -6.35
N PHE A 114 -14.92 11.31 -5.47
CA PHE A 114 -16.29 10.95 -5.14
C PHE A 114 -17.04 12.12 -4.50
N LEU A 115 -16.41 12.81 -3.56
CA LEU A 115 -16.97 13.98 -2.90
C LEU A 115 -17.29 15.09 -3.92
N ARG A 116 -16.36 15.38 -4.85
CA ARG A 116 -16.56 16.38 -5.90
C ARG A 116 -17.67 15.97 -6.86
N LYS A 117 -17.69 14.70 -7.29
CA LYS A 117 -18.73 14.15 -8.18
C LYS A 117 -20.11 14.23 -7.52
N HIS A 118 -20.20 13.87 -6.24
CA HIS A 118 -21.42 13.99 -5.45
C HIS A 118 -21.90 15.45 -5.38
N GLN A 119 -21.02 16.42 -5.10
CA GLN A 119 -21.39 17.85 -5.08
C GLN A 119 -21.90 18.34 -6.45
N THR A 120 -21.30 17.89 -7.55
CA THR A 120 -21.76 18.24 -8.91
C THR A 120 -23.18 17.71 -9.15
N ILE A 121 -23.43 16.43 -8.86
CA ILE A 121 -24.76 15.82 -9.05
C ILE A 121 -25.80 16.47 -8.14
N ALA A 122 -25.47 16.72 -6.87
CA ALA A 122 -26.37 17.41 -5.95
C ALA A 122 -26.76 18.80 -6.44
N THR A 123 -25.84 19.52 -7.09
CA THR A 123 -26.14 20.83 -7.71
C THR A 123 -27.14 20.71 -8.84
N ILE A 124 -26.96 19.73 -9.73
CA ILE A 124 -27.83 19.51 -10.89
C ILE A 124 -29.22 19.06 -10.43
N GLY A 125 -29.29 18.14 -9.47
CA GLY A 125 -30.53 17.59 -8.94
C GLY A 125 -31.22 18.45 -7.88
N GLN A 126 -30.84 19.72 -7.71
CA GLN A 126 -31.41 20.64 -6.70
C GLN A 126 -31.38 20.06 -5.26
N ARG A 127 -30.41 19.20 -4.95
CA ARG A 127 -30.21 18.63 -3.60
C ARG A 127 -29.25 19.49 -2.78
N ARG A 128 -29.26 19.31 -1.47
CA ARG A 128 -28.45 20.09 -0.52
C ARG A 128 -26.95 19.87 -0.75
N LYS A 129 -26.21 20.97 -0.98
CA LYS A 129 -24.74 20.97 -0.99
C LYS A 129 -24.18 20.79 0.41
N ILE A 130 -23.02 20.15 0.51
CA ILE A 130 -22.29 20.06 1.77
C ILE A 130 -21.71 21.44 2.10
N ARG A 131 -21.82 21.87 3.36
CA ARG A 131 -21.24 23.14 3.81
C ARG A 131 -19.72 23.07 3.69
N LYS A 132 -19.08 24.19 3.29
CA LYS A 132 -17.62 24.26 3.08
C LYS A 132 -16.81 23.73 4.27
N LEU A 133 -17.25 23.99 5.50
CA LEU A 133 -16.60 23.49 6.71
C LEU A 133 -16.54 21.95 6.75
N TYR A 134 -17.67 21.27 6.51
CA TYR A 134 -17.69 19.80 6.50
C TYR A 134 -16.96 19.21 5.29
N TYR A 135 -17.00 19.90 4.14
CA TYR A 135 -16.25 19.49 2.95
C TYR A 135 -14.74 19.46 3.24
N TRP A 136 -14.17 20.58 3.67
CA TRP A 136 -12.74 20.66 3.97
C TRP A 136 -12.35 19.89 5.22
N GLY A 137 -13.25 19.84 6.21
CA GLY A 137 -13.07 19.04 7.43
C GLY A 137 -12.95 17.55 7.15
N SER A 138 -13.78 16.99 6.26
CA SER A 138 -13.68 15.58 5.87
C SER A 138 -12.35 15.24 5.20
N ILE A 139 -11.93 16.06 4.23
CA ILE A 139 -10.63 15.88 3.55
C ILE A 139 -9.47 15.95 4.56
N GLY A 140 -9.50 16.91 5.49
CA GLY A 140 -8.49 17.04 6.53
C GLY A 140 -8.47 15.84 7.49
N PHE A 141 -9.64 15.32 7.85
CA PHE A 141 -9.78 14.13 8.69
C PHE A 141 -9.19 12.88 8.01
N ASP A 142 -9.45 12.67 6.73
CA ASP A 142 -8.91 11.51 6.01
C ASP A 142 -7.38 11.57 5.91
N HIS A 143 -6.79 12.75 5.67
CA HIS A 143 -5.33 12.93 5.72
C HIS A 143 -4.77 12.64 7.11
N LEU A 144 -5.43 13.14 8.17
CA LEU A 144 -5.00 12.88 9.55
C LEU A 144 -5.03 11.37 9.84
N TYR A 145 -6.06 10.66 9.38
CA TYR A 145 -6.16 9.22 9.52
C TYR A 145 -4.96 8.49 8.88
N VAL A 146 -4.52 8.89 7.69
CA VAL A 146 -3.33 8.32 7.03
C VAL A 146 -2.07 8.48 7.88
N PHE A 147 -1.84 9.68 8.44
CA PHE A 147 -0.67 9.93 9.29
C PHE A 147 -0.73 9.14 10.60
N VAL A 148 -1.91 9.05 11.20
CA VAL A 148 -2.14 8.26 12.42
C VAL A 148 -1.88 6.78 12.15
N ALA A 149 -2.37 6.23 11.02
CA ALA A 149 -2.11 4.85 10.62
C ALA A 149 -0.61 4.57 10.44
N ALA A 150 0.12 5.47 9.77
CA ALA A 150 1.56 5.35 9.60
C ALA A 150 2.33 5.43 10.93
N LEU A 151 1.89 6.31 11.85
CA LEU A 151 2.45 6.42 13.20
C LEU A 151 2.23 5.13 14.00
N PHE A 152 1.01 4.60 14.03
CA PHE A 152 0.72 3.33 14.71
C PHE A 152 1.55 2.18 14.13
N PHE A 153 1.71 2.14 12.81
CA PHE A 153 2.56 1.13 12.18
C PHE A 153 4.04 1.28 12.61
N HIS A 154 4.55 2.50 12.69
CA HIS A 154 5.90 2.78 13.16
C HIS A 154 6.11 2.39 14.63
N LEU A 155 5.15 2.71 15.50
CA LEU A 155 5.18 2.36 16.93
C LEU A 155 5.04 0.85 17.15
N GLY A 156 4.42 0.11 16.23
CA GLY A 156 4.34 -1.34 16.23
C GLY A 156 5.66 -2.06 15.92
N LYS A 157 6.76 -1.34 15.73
CA LYS A 157 8.09 -1.91 15.48
C LYS A 157 8.56 -2.72 16.70
N ILE A 158 8.86 -3.99 16.47
CA ILE A 158 9.46 -4.88 17.47
C ILE A 158 10.97 -4.62 17.55
N SER A 159 11.54 -4.63 18.77
CA SER A 159 12.98 -4.49 18.97
C SER A 159 13.76 -5.68 18.39
N LYS A 160 15.06 -5.50 18.07
CA LYS A 160 15.88 -6.59 17.52
C LYS A 160 16.08 -7.71 18.54
N GLU A 161 16.11 -7.36 19.81
CA GLU A 161 16.23 -8.26 20.96
C GLU A 161 15.01 -9.18 21.05
N GLN A 162 13.80 -8.59 21.00
CA GLN A 162 12.54 -9.34 20.96
C GLN A 162 12.45 -10.18 19.68
N GLN A 163 12.86 -9.66 18.52
CA GLN A 163 12.90 -10.44 17.29
C GLN A 163 13.81 -11.67 17.41
N ALA A 164 14.99 -11.51 18.00
CA ALA A 164 15.92 -12.62 18.24
C ALA A 164 15.39 -13.61 19.27
N GLU A 165 14.63 -13.15 20.27
CA GLU A 165 13.95 -14.01 21.24
C GLU A 165 12.86 -14.85 20.57
N TYR A 166 12.00 -14.26 19.74
CA TYR A 166 10.99 -15.00 18.97
C TYR A 166 11.62 -16.07 18.08
N ILE A 167 12.72 -15.74 17.39
CA ILE A 167 13.46 -16.71 16.56
C ILE A 167 14.01 -17.85 17.44
N ARG A 168 14.53 -17.55 18.64
CA ARG A 168 15.02 -18.56 19.58
C ARG A 168 13.91 -19.48 20.08
N ILE A 169 12.76 -18.93 20.49
CA ILE A 169 11.61 -19.70 20.97
C ILE A 169 11.11 -20.65 19.88
N VAL A 170 10.99 -20.18 18.64
CA VAL A 170 10.55 -21.00 17.50
C VAL A 170 11.56 -22.13 17.20
N LYS A 171 12.87 -21.84 17.24
CA LYS A 171 13.90 -22.88 17.08
C LYS A 171 13.88 -23.90 18.21
N PHE A 172 13.67 -23.45 19.45
CA PHE A 172 13.60 -24.32 20.64
C PHE A 172 12.41 -25.27 20.59
N THR A 173 11.21 -24.78 20.26
CA THR A 173 9.99 -25.58 20.13
C THR A 173 10.04 -26.57 18.96
N ARG A 174 10.83 -26.29 17.92
CA ARG A 174 11.07 -27.21 16.80
C ARG A 174 12.13 -28.28 17.06
N SER A 175 12.87 -28.21 18.17
CA SER A 175 13.88 -29.24 18.49
C SER A 175 13.19 -30.55 18.90
N PRO A 176 13.42 -31.68 18.20
CA PRO A 176 12.74 -32.95 18.47
C PRO A 176 13.01 -33.49 19.89
N THR A 177 14.11 -33.08 20.53
CA THR A 177 14.47 -33.46 21.90
C THR A 177 13.60 -32.80 22.97
N ASN A 178 12.96 -31.67 22.68
CA ASN A 178 12.18 -30.88 23.65
C ASN A 178 10.66 -31.02 23.46
N ALA A 179 10.19 -31.40 22.27
CA ALA A 179 8.79 -31.74 22.03
C ALA A 179 8.32 -32.93 22.91
N LEU A 180 9.22 -33.86 23.21
CA LEU A 180 8.97 -35.01 24.10
C LEU A 180 8.93 -34.66 25.60
N ARG A 181 9.40 -33.47 26.03
CA ARG A 181 9.28 -33.03 27.43
C ARG A 181 7.97 -32.31 27.75
N LEU A 182 7.24 -31.84 26.73
CA LEU A 182 5.92 -31.21 26.90
C LEU A 182 4.77 -32.24 26.99
N PHE A 183 5.04 -33.51 26.68
CA PHE A 183 4.07 -34.61 26.75
C PHE A 183 4.40 -35.68 27.79
N LYS A 184 5.39 -35.43 28.67
CA LYS A 184 5.57 -36.24 29.87
C LYS A 184 4.86 -35.53 31.04
N PRO A 185 3.90 -36.18 31.71
CA PRO A 185 3.30 -35.65 32.94
C PRO A 185 4.34 -35.50 34.05
#